data_AF-A0A0L0SBX3-F1
#
_entry.id   AF-A0A0L0SBX3-F1
#
_cell.length_a   1.000
_cell.length_b   1.000
_cell.length_c   1.000
_cell.angle_alpha   90.00
_cell.angle_beta   90.00
_cell.angle_gamma   90.00
#
_symmetry.space_group_name_H-M   'P 1'
#
loop_
_entity.id
_entity.type
_entity.pdbx_description
1 polymer ?
#
loop_
_entity_poly.entity_id
_entity_poly.type
_entity_poly.pdbx_seq_one_letter_code
_entity_poly.pdbx_strand_id
1 'polypeptide(L)'
;MPVAAPGPAVHALELPRGLVESVACILDDAVDQLAILAEMAARADQDRWQNGDPTASSSHAARLRRRSSAASVASLGGSVNNGSKKLKSAHSAGGGAAGASDADHTKTAHERNVLQQLLSKSVAELRDGHVTSLVRAVDEERAKRNLLHNTLDREKEATAHLRDLQRQLSDEQRTLDRERKDRDMVIQQLREAIQEIQALTASEQKYLKREMRAHESALKQQYAYQEAQLAATKAHLERHLAMEGKVHAGVVDFLTRQRQVLERQIQDWLGRHEEDTEAKAAEIEALKAARAADVDRFEELVAKYEELERQVDEDRARRDREAEERRQQRALERRVRAARKIQLWWRGFHMADRKGTSGSKRSAGKKKGGSASPKKKSAKKK
;
A
#
# COMPACT_ATOMS: atom_id res chain seq x y z
N MET A 1 -16.91 -3.58 91.84
CA MET A 1 -16.61 -3.66 93.29
C MET A 1 -16.91 -2.32 93.95
N PRO A 2 -18.16 -2.03 94.35
CA PRO A 2 -18.43 -1.04 95.37
C PRO A 2 -18.54 -1.74 96.74
N VAL A 3 -17.81 -1.18 97.70
CA VAL A 3 -17.76 -1.59 99.10
C VAL A 3 -19.14 -1.46 99.72
N ALA A 4 -19.66 -2.56 100.28
CA ALA A 4 -20.91 -2.58 101.03
C ALA A 4 -20.76 -1.70 102.27
N ALA A 5 -21.51 -0.59 102.31
CA ALA A 5 -21.63 0.25 103.49
C ALA A 5 -22.28 -0.58 104.63
N PRO A 6 -21.81 -0.42 105.89
CA PRO A 6 -22.40 -1.11 107.03
C PRO A 6 -23.85 -0.65 107.20
N GLY A 7 -24.77 -1.62 107.28
CA GLY A 7 -26.17 -1.36 107.58
C GLY A 7 -26.31 -0.59 108.89
N PRO A 8 -27.25 0.36 109.00
CA PRO A 8 -27.43 1.11 110.23
C PRO A 8 -27.79 0.13 111.34
N ALA A 9 -27.04 0.19 112.45
CA ALA A 9 -27.39 -0.47 113.69
C ALA A 9 -28.84 -0.12 113.99
N VAL A 10 -29.70 -1.13 114.09
CA VAL A 10 -31.05 -0.98 114.61
C VAL A 10 -30.88 -0.66 116.10
N HIS A 11 -30.65 0.61 116.39
CA HIS A 11 -30.87 1.13 117.73
C HIS A 11 -32.32 0.80 118.06
N ALA A 12 -32.53 -0.10 119.02
CA ALA A 12 -33.80 -0.24 119.69
C ALA A 12 -34.14 1.16 120.23
N LEU A 13 -34.99 1.88 119.50
CA LEU A 13 -35.62 3.08 119.98
C LEU A 13 -36.49 2.61 121.14
N GLU A 14 -35.94 2.62 122.36
CA GLU A 14 -36.73 2.54 123.59
C GLU A 14 -37.58 3.80 123.65
N LEU A 15 -38.70 3.75 122.92
CA LEU A 15 -39.69 4.79 122.91
C LEU A 15 -40.28 4.84 124.32
N PRO A 16 -40.38 6.03 124.92
CA PRO A 16 -41.06 6.19 126.21
C PRO A 16 -42.44 5.53 126.11
N ARG A 17 -42.83 4.70 127.08
CA ARG A 17 -44.11 3.95 127.03
C ARG A 17 -45.32 4.84 126.73
N GLY A 18 -45.33 6.08 127.24
CA GLY A 18 -46.39 7.05 126.94
C GLY A 18 -46.44 7.53 125.48
N LEU A 19 -45.31 7.48 124.76
CA LEU A 19 -45.28 7.75 123.32
C LEU A 19 -45.77 6.55 122.52
N VAL A 20 -45.46 5.32 122.95
CA VAL A 20 -45.95 4.07 122.33
C VAL A 20 -47.46 3.96 122.44
N GLU A 21 -48.02 4.25 123.62
CA GLU A 21 -49.48 4.25 123.84
C GLU A 21 -50.18 5.36 123.05
N SER A 22 -49.58 6.55 122.97
CA SER A 22 -50.10 7.65 122.14
C SER A 22 -50.14 7.28 120.66
N VAL A 23 -49.05 6.72 120.13
CA VAL A 23 -48.95 6.29 118.72
C VAL A 23 -49.87 5.10 118.44
N ALA A 24 -49.99 4.14 119.35
CA ALA A 24 -50.93 3.03 119.23
C ALA A 24 -52.39 3.52 119.19
N CYS A 25 -52.79 4.44 120.08
CA CYS A 25 -54.13 5.04 120.07
C CYS A 25 -54.43 5.79 118.76
N ILE A 26 -53.45 6.53 118.22
CA ILE A 26 -53.60 7.23 116.94
C ILE A 26 -53.76 6.23 115.78
N LEU A 27 -53.03 5.10 115.82
CA LEU A 27 -53.11 4.06 114.80
C LEU A 27 -54.37 3.19 114.93
N ASP A 28 -54.86 2.93 116.14
CA ASP A 28 -56.16 2.32 116.40
C ASP A 28 -57.28 3.21 115.86
N ASP A 29 -57.25 4.51 116.17
CA ASP A 29 -58.19 5.49 115.61
C ASP A 29 -58.10 5.53 114.07
N ALA A 30 -56.90 5.42 113.49
CA ALA A 30 -56.74 5.31 112.04
C ALA A 30 -57.30 3.99 111.46
N VAL A 31 -57.16 2.86 112.17
CA VAL A 31 -57.73 1.56 111.78
C VAL A 31 -59.26 1.61 111.85
N ASP A 32 -59.82 2.23 112.89
CA ASP A 32 -61.24 2.42 113.08
C ASP A 32 -61.80 3.39 112.03
N GLN A 33 -61.10 4.48 111.73
CA GLN A 33 -61.46 5.40 110.65
C GLN A 33 -61.41 4.72 109.27
N LEU A 34 -60.44 3.85 109.00
CA LEU A 34 -60.41 3.06 107.77
C LEU A 34 -61.55 2.03 107.70
N ALA A 35 -61.96 1.46 108.84
CA ALA A 35 -63.14 0.60 108.93
C ALA A 35 -64.44 1.38 108.68
N ILE A 36 -64.57 2.58 109.27
CA ILE A 36 -65.70 3.49 109.04
C ILE A 36 -65.73 3.95 107.58
N LEU A 37 -64.58 4.26 106.97
CA LEU A 37 -64.49 4.59 105.55
C LEU A 37 -64.84 3.40 104.66
N ALA A 38 -64.54 2.16 105.07
CA ALA A 38 -64.98 0.96 104.37
C ALA A 38 -66.52 0.78 104.46
N GLU A 39 -67.12 1.05 105.63
CA GLU A 39 -68.58 1.04 105.81
C GLU A 39 -69.27 2.16 105.04
N MET A 40 -68.70 3.37 105.04
CA MET A 40 -69.19 4.51 104.27
C MET A 40 -69.07 4.29 102.77
N ALA A 41 -67.97 3.69 102.29
CA ALA A 41 -67.81 3.34 100.88
C ALA A 41 -68.81 2.23 100.48
N ALA A 42 -69.03 1.23 101.34
CA ALA A 42 -70.05 0.20 101.11
C ALA A 42 -71.48 0.79 101.10
N ARG A 43 -71.77 1.77 101.97
CA ARG A 43 -73.03 2.54 101.98
C ARG A 43 -73.17 3.45 100.75
N ALA A 44 -72.11 4.12 100.33
CA ALA A 44 -72.11 4.98 99.15
C ALA A 44 -72.28 4.18 97.85
N ASP A 45 -71.69 2.98 97.75
CA ASP A 45 -72.01 2.04 96.69
C ASP A 45 -73.48 1.63 96.80
N GLN A 46 -73.98 1.26 97.98
CA GLN A 46 -75.38 0.86 98.18
C GLN A 46 -76.40 1.99 97.86
N ASP A 47 -76.07 3.25 98.14
CA ASP A 47 -76.85 4.44 97.78
C ASP A 47 -76.73 4.79 96.29
N ARG A 48 -75.57 4.54 95.67
CA ARG A 48 -75.39 4.64 94.20
C ARG A 48 -76.22 3.60 93.45
N TRP A 49 -76.45 2.43 94.05
CA TRP A 49 -77.36 1.41 93.55
C TRP A 49 -78.85 1.72 93.83
N GLN A 50 -79.18 2.54 94.85
CA GLN A 50 -80.57 2.86 95.21
C GLN A 50 -81.09 4.22 94.69
N ASN A 51 -80.23 5.23 94.46
CA ASN A 51 -80.62 6.61 94.10
C ASN A 51 -79.97 7.14 92.79
N GLY A 52 -79.36 6.28 91.98
CA GLY A 52 -78.78 6.65 90.69
C GLY A 52 -79.82 6.79 89.57
N ASP A 53 -80.25 8.02 89.29
CA ASP A 53 -81.13 8.41 88.17
C ASP A 53 -80.37 8.29 86.81
N PRO A 54 -80.85 7.53 85.79
CA PRO A 54 -80.05 7.21 84.59
C PRO A 54 -79.94 8.30 83.52
N THR A 55 -80.23 9.58 83.78
CA THR A 55 -80.45 10.57 82.70
C THR A 55 -79.45 11.73 82.57
N ALA A 56 -78.41 11.85 83.39
CA ALA A 56 -77.59 13.07 83.44
C ALA A 56 -76.23 13.08 82.70
N SER A 57 -75.89 12.11 81.84
CA SER A 57 -74.56 12.06 81.17
C SER A 57 -74.58 12.24 79.64
N SER A 58 -75.53 13.01 79.10
CA SER A 58 -75.66 13.23 77.64
C SER A 58 -75.32 14.64 77.14
N SER A 59 -74.91 15.60 77.98
CA SER A 59 -74.83 17.02 77.57
C SER A 59 -73.43 17.59 77.31
N HIS A 60 -72.34 16.81 77.41
CA HIS A 60 -70.98 17.35 77.22
C HIS A 60 -70.19 16.82 76.01
N ALA A 61 -70.72 15.85 75.25
CA ALA A 61 -70.03 15.31 74.06
C ALA A 61 -70.29 16.09 72.75
N ALA A 62 -71.14 17.12 72.76
CA ALA A 62 -71.61 17.78 71.53
C ALA A 62 -70.85 19.07 71.14
N ARG A 63 -69.74 19.41 71.78
CA ARG A 63 -69.08 20.72 71.58
C ARG A 63 -67.61 20.66 71.16
N LEU A 64 -67.24 19.75 70.26
CA LEU A 64 -65.96 19.82 69.50
C LEU A 64 -66.05 19.07 68.17
N ARG A 65 -67.05 19.39 67.36
CA ARG A 65 -67.11 19.05 65.93
C ARG A 65 -67.48 20.30 65.14
N ARG A 66 -66.54 21.23 64.99
CA ARG A 66 -66.57 22.30 63.96
C ARG A 66 -65.23 23.04 63.93
N ARG A 67 -64.57 22.95 62.76
CA ARG A 67 -63.29 23.51 62.24
C ARG A 67 -62.55 22.29 61.66
N SER A 68 -62.35 22.10 60.37
CA SER A 68 -62.32 22.95 59.16
C SER A 68 -62.32 21.95 57.99
N SER A 69 -63.22 22.02 56.99
CA SER A 69 -63.06 22.75 55.70
C SER A 69 -61.62 22.78 55.17
N ALA A 70 -61.28 22.64 53.90
CA ALA A 70 -61.91 22.30 52.63
C ALA A 70 -60.78 22.47 51.58
N ALA A 71 -61.03 22.03 50.33
CA ALA A 71 -60.24 22.26 49.11
C ALA A 71 -58.99 21.35 48.94
N SER A 72 -58.62 20.82 47.77
CA SER A 72 -58.99 21.09 46.36
C SER A 72 -58.51 19.88 45.52
N VAL A 73 -59.37 19.20 44.75
CA VAL A 73 -59.50 19.23 43.27
C VAL A 73 -58.30 18.65 42.48
N ALA A 74 -58.55 17.49 41.85
CA ALA A 74 -58.22 16.96 40.50
C ALA A 74 -56.80 17.13 39.89
N SER A 75 -56.32 16.34 38.93
CA SER A 75 -56.54 14.99 38.35
C SER A 75 -55.63 14.96 37.08
N LEU A 76 -55.22 13.76 36.62
CA LEU A 76 -54.56 13.41 35.33
C LEU A 76 -53.02 13.59 35.27
N GLY A 77 -52.18 12.61 34.90
CA GLY A 77 -52.38 11.23 34.43
C GLY A 77 -51.04 10.52 34.11
N GLY A 78 -51.08 9.18 33.93
CA GLY A 78 -50.01 8.30 33.41
C GLY A 78 -49.29 7.44 34.48
N SER A 79 -49.81 6.27 34.89
CA SER A 79 -49.56 4.91 34.33
C SER A 79 -48.07 4.61 34.13
N VAL A 80 -47.40 3.69 34.85
CA VAL A 80 -47.57 2.22 34.85
C VAL A 80 -47.03 1.57 36.14
N ASN A 81 -47.81 0.59 36.64
CA ASN A 81 -47.56 -0.59 37.50
C ASN A 81 -46.09 -1.07 37.71
N ASN A 82 -45.70 -1.80 38.77
CA ASN A 82 -46.42 -2.68 39.70
C ASN A 82 -45.51 -3.00 40.91
N GLY A 83 -46.06 -3.31 42.09
CA GLY A 83 -45.28 -3.97 43.15
C GLY A 83 -45.70 -3.79 44.61
N SER A 84 -46.91 -4.24 44.97
CA SER A 84 -47.15 -5.04 46.18
C SER A 84 -46.88 -4.43 47.58
N LYS A 85 -47.94 -3.91 48.21
CA LYS A 85 -48.69 -4.57 49.31
C LYS A 85 -49.23 -3.58 50.34
N LYS A 86 -50.55 -3.61 50.40
CA LYS A 86 -51.49 -2.89 51.24
C LYS A 86 -51.62 -3.65 52.55
N LEU A 87 -51.30 -3.03 53.68
CA LEU A 87 -51.90 -3.37 54.97
C LEU A 87 -52.38 -2.07 55.62
N LYS A 88 -53.66 -1.78 55.36
CA LYS A 88 -54.50 -0.98 56.25
C LYS A 88 -55.25 -1.98 57.14
N SER A 89 -54.95 -1.95 58.43
CA SER A 89 -55.82 -2.46 59.50
C SER A 89 -55.66 -1.43 60.62
N ALA A 90 -56.56 -0.46 60.78
CA ALA A 90 -57.91 -0.57 61.32
C ALA A 90 -57.91 -0.67 62.85
N HIS A 91 -58.73 0.20 63.43
CA HIS A 91 -59.25 0.26 64.82
C HIS A 91 -58.33 1.01 65.80
N SER A 92 -58.62 2.27 66.15
CA SER A 92 -59.79 2.74 66.92
C SER A 92 -59.96 1.99 68.23
N ALA A 93 -59.27 2.46 69.27
CA ALA A 93 -59.65 2.26 70.66
C ALA A 93 -59.83 3.65 71.30
N GLY A 94 -60.84 4.37 70.82
CA GLY A 94 -61.53 5.40 71.59
C GLY A 94 -62.77 4.75 72.17
N GLY A 95 -62.82 4.59 73.49
CA GLY A 95 -63.97 4.00 74.18
C GLY A 95 -63.56 3.30 75.46
N GLY A 96 -63.65 4.00 76.59
CA GLY A 96 -63.35 3.41 77.89
C GLY A 96 -63.42 4.37 79.07
N ALA A 97 -64.30 5.38 79.03
CA ALA A 97 -64.50 6.28 80.17
C ALA A 97 -65.55 5.78 81.18
N ALA A 98 -66.23 4.65 80.91
CA ALA A 98 -67.30 4.12 81.77
C ALA A 98 -66.91 2.86 82.57
N GLY A 99 -65.73 2.25 82.33
CA GLY A 99 -65.26 1.03 83.02
C GLY A 99 -64.05 1.23 83.92
N ALA A 100 -63.44 2.42 83.95
CA ALA A 100 -62.31 2.71 84.82
C ALA A 100 -62.73 2.84 86.29
N SER A 101 -63.92 3.37 86.57
CA SER A 101 -64.35 3.60 87.95
C SER A 101 -64.48 2.31 88.75
N ASP A 102 -65.03 1.24 88.17
CA ASP A 102 -65.30 -0.01 88.91
C ASP A 102 -64.02 -0.82 89.22
N ALA A 103 -63.06 -0.83 88.30
CA ALA A 103 -61.73 -1.41 88.53
C ALA A 103 -60.89 -0.59 89.52
N ASP A 104 -61.01 0.74 89.48
CA ASP A 104 -60.36 1.62 90.44
C ASP A 104 -60.98 1.48 91.84
N HIS A 105 -62.30 1.31 91.95
CA HIS A 105 -62.98 1.08 93.24
C HIS A 105 -62.59 -0.25 93.90
N THR A 106 -62.51 -1.34 93.12
CA THR A 106 -62.10 -2.66 93.64
C THR A 106 -60.63 -2.71 94.03
N LYS A 107 -59.75 -2.05 93.26
CA LYS A 107 -58.33 -1.87 93.61
C LYS A 107 -58.18 -1.02 94.88
N THR A 108 -58.91 0.08 94.99
CA THR A 108 -58.91 0.94 96.18
C THR A 108 -59.45 0.21 97.41
N ALA A 109 -60.46 -0.64 97.25
CA ALA A 109 -61.00 -1.48 98.33
C ALA A 109 -60.00 -2.55 98.79
N HIS A 110 -59.28 -3.18 97.86
CA HIS A 110 -58.22 -4.13 98.18
C HIS A 110 -57.04 -3.45 98.87
N GLU A 111 -56.57 -2.31 98.35
CA GLU A 111 -55.51 -1.50 98.96
C GLU A 111 -55.88 -1.04 100.37
N ARG A 112 -57.13 -0.60 100.58
CA ARG A 112 -57.66 -0.24 101.90
C ARG A 112 -57.62 -1.41 102.88
N ASN A 113 -58.05 -2.60 102.46
CA ASN A 113 -58.05 -3.80 103.30
C ASN A 113 -56.61 -4.24 103.63
N VAL A 114 -55.70 -4.20 102.67
CA VAL A 114 -54.27 -4.49 102.90
C VAL A 114 -53.66 -3.49 103.88
N LEU A 115 -53.99 -2.19 103.76
CA LEU A 115 -53.55 -1.16 104.71
C LEU A 115 -54.14 -1.36 106.10
N GLN A 116 -55.43 -1.69 106.22
CA GLN A 116 -56.09 -1.97 107.50
C GLN A 116 -55.47 -3.20 108.19
N GLN A 117 -55.16 -4.26 107.42
CA GLN A 117 -54.45 -5.45 107.92
C GLN A 117 -53.00 -5.14 108.32
N LEU A 118 -52.32 -4.25 107.60
CA LEU A 118 -50.96 -3.82 107.92
C LEU A 118 -50.93 -2.97 109.20
N LEU A 119 -51.85 -2.02 109.33
CA LEU A 119 -51.95 -1.13 110.49
C LEU A 119 -52.37 -1.88 111.75
N SER A 120 -53.37 -2.78 111.68
CA SER A 120 -53.76 -3.62 112.81
C SER A 120 -52.63 -4.53 113.29
N LYS A 121 -51.87 -5.14 112.37
CA LYS A 121 -50.64 -5.89 112.71
C LYS A 121 -49.57 -4.98 113.32
N SER A 122 -49.39 -3.78 112.78
CA SER A 122 -48.40 -2.82 113.30
C SER A 122 -48.74 -2.31 114.69
N VAL A 123 -50.03 -2.12 115.02
CA VAL A 123 -50.49 -1.75 116.36
C VAL A 123 -50.24 -2.87 117.36
N ALA A 124 -50.52 -4.11 116.97
CA ALA A 124 -50.23 -5.27 117.81
C ALA A 124 -48.72 -5.38 118.09
N GLU A 125 -47.90 -5.27 117.05
CA GLU A 125 -46.44 -5.30 117.16
C GLU A 125 -45.87 -4.12 117.99
N LEU A 126 -46.44 -2.92 117.84
CA LEU A 126 -46.03 -1.73 118.60
C LEU A 126 -46.28 -1.88 120.10
N ARG A 127 -47.39 -2.52 120.49
CA ARG A 127 -47.69 -2.85 121.89
C ARG A 127 -46.68 -3.87 122.47
N ASP A 128 -46.10 -4.72 121.61
CA ASP A 128 -45.03 -5.67 121.94
C ASP A 128 -43.62 -5.06 121.80
N GLY A 129 -43.51 -3.78 121.43
CA GLY A 129 -42.26 -3.02 121.36
C GLY A 129 -41.48 -3.15 120.04
N HIS A 130 -42.08 -3.68 118.97
CA HIS A 130 -41.43 -3.80 117.65
C HIS A 130 -42.35 -3.37 116.49
N VAL A 131 -41.78 -3.13 115.30
CA VAL A 131 -42.55 -2.62 114.13
C VAL A 131 -42.09 -3.29 112.83
N THR A 132 -41.91 -4.61 112.84
CA THR A 132 -41.25 -5.35 111.77
C THR A 132 -42.13 -5.53 110.53
N SER A 133 -43.45 -5.69 110.68
CA SER A 133 -44.39 -5.85 109.57
C SER A 133 -44.51 -4.59 108.72
N LEU A 134 -44.57 -3.41 109.34
CA LEU A 134 -44.57 -2.13 108.61
C LEU A 134 -43.25 -1.92 107.87
N VAL A 135 -42.12 -2.20 108.52
CA VAL A 135 -40.79 -2.09 107.89
C VAL A 135 -40.69 -3.02 106.68
N ARG A 136 -41.11 -4.29 106.82
CA ARG A 136 -41.07 -5.28 105.73
C ARG A 136 -41.97 -4.88 104.56
N ALA A 137 -43.19 -4.41 104.82
CA ALA A 137 -44.10 -3.95 103.77
C ALA A 137 -43.54 -2.72 103.03
N VAL A 138 -42.92 -1.78 103.76
CA VAL A 138 -42.24 -0.62 103.16
C VAL A 138 -41.04 -1.07 102.32
N ASP A 139 -40.26 -2.05 102.77
CA ASP A 139 -39.12 -2.59 102.02
C ASP A 139 -39.57 -3.36 100.77
N GLU A 140 -40.63 -4.15 100.86
CA GLU A 140 -41.24 -4.85 99.71
C GLU A 140 -41.78 -3.85 98.67
N GLU A 141 -42.47 -2.79 99.08
CA GLU A 141 -42.93 -1.74 98.17
C GLU A 141 -41.77 -0.93 97.58
N ARG A 142 -40.72 -0.65 98.36
CA ARG A 142 -39.48 -0.06 97.83
C ARG A 142 -38.83 -0.96 96.79
N ALA A 143 -38.77 -2.27 97.03
CA ALA A 143 -38.21 -3.24 96.09
C ALA A 143 -39.03 -3.33 94.80
N LYS A 144 -40.37 -3.38 94.89
CA LYS A 144 -41.26 -3.36 93.72
C LYS A 144 -41.11 -2.05 92.93
N ARG A 145 -41.07 -0.90 93.60
CA ARG A 145 -40.86 0.41 92.98
C ARG A 145 -39.51 0.48 92.27
N ASN A 146 -38.45 -0.04 92.89
CA ASN A 146 -37.12 -0.12 92.28
C ASN A 146 -37.10 -1.05 91.05
N LEU A 147 -37.80 -2.21 91.11
CA LEU A 147 -37.92 -3.11 89.97
C LEU A 147 -38.63 -2.42 88.79
N LEU A 148 -39.77 -1.77 89.04
CA LEU A 148 -40.51 -1.02 88.03
C LEU A 148 -39.67 0.10 87.42
N HIS A 149 -38.92 0.82 88.25
CA HIS A 149 -38.00 1.86 87.78
C HIS A 149 -36.93 1.26 86.85
N ASN A 150 -36.28 0.18 87.27
CA ASN A 150 -35.27 -0.52 86.47
C ASN A 150 -35.83 -1.08 85.15
N THR A 151 -37.08 -1.58 85.14
CA THR A 151 -37.71 -2.05 83.89
C THR A 151 -38.03 -0.88 82.95
N LEU A 152 -38.50 0.23 83.50
CA LEU A 152 -38.84 1.42 82.74
C LEU A 152 -37.59 2.10 82.16
N ASP A 153 -36.48 2.08 82.88
CA ASP A 153 -35.20 2.59 82.35
C ASP A 153 -34.62 1.68 81.26
N ARG A 154 -34.70 0.35 81.42
CA ARG A 154 -34.34 -0.59 80.32
C ARG A 154 -35.23 -0.41 79.10
N GLU A 155 -36.51 -0.16 79.27
CA GLU A 155 -37.43 0.13 78.16
C GLU A 155 -37.05 1.45 77.46
N LYS A 156 -36.73 2.51 78.22
CA LYS A 156 -36.21 3.76 77.66
C LYS A 156 -34.92 3.55 76.88
N GLU A 157 -33.98 2.77 77.41
CA GLU A 157 -32.72 2.43 76.73
C GLU A 157 -32.99 1.64 75.44
N ALA A 158 -33.83 0.60 75.49
CA ALA A 158 -34.19 -0.19 74.32
C ALA A 158 -34.91 0.65 73.24
N THR A 159 -35.82 1.54 73.65
CA THR A 159 -36.51 2.44 72.72
C THR A 159 -35.57 3.49 72.14
N ALA A 160 -34.58 3.99 72.91
CA ALA A 160 -33.53 4.84 72.39
C ALA A 160 -32.66 4.10 71.36
N HIS A 161 -32.21 2.88 71.68
CA HIS A 161 -31.45 2.03 70.75
C HIS A 161 -32.22 1.72 69.46
N LEU A 162 -33.52 1.42 69.54
CA LEU A 162 -34.36 1.21 68.36
C LEU A 162 -34.44 2.47 67.49
N ARG A 163 -34.57 3.66 68.09
CA ARG A 163 -34.56 4.92 67.35
C ARG A 163 -33.23 5.17 66.67
N ASP A 164 -32.12 4.85 67.34
CA ASP A 164 -30.78 5.03 66.76
C ASP A 164 -30.53 4.03 65.62
N LEU A 165 -30.94 2.77 65.76
CA LEU A 165 -30.91 1.79 64.67
C LEU A 165 -31.79 2.22 63.48
N GLN A 166 -32.99 2.76 63.74
CA GLN A 166 -33.85 3.30 62.68
C GLN A 166 -33.19 4.48 61.95
N ARG A 167 -32.50 5.36 62.68
CA ARG A 167 -31.73 6.46 62.09
C ARG A 167 -30.60 5.93 61.22
N GLN A 168 -29.78 5.01 61.76
CA GLN A 168 -28.68 4.39 61.02
C GLN A 168 -29.17 3.73 59.74
N LEU A 169 -30.25 2.94 59.80
CA LEU A 169 -30.84 2.29 58.63
C LEU A 169 -31.35 3.31 57.60
N SER A 170 -31.95 4.41 58.04
CA SER A 170 -32.39 5.48 57.14
C SER A 170 -31.21 6.22 56.49
N ASP A 171 -30.11 6.40 57.22
CA ASP A 171 -28.91 7.07 56.71
C ASP A 171 -28.14 6.17 55.74
N GLU A 172 -28.04 4.86 56.02
CA GLU A 172 -27.50 3.85 55.11
C GLU A 172 -28.32 3.75 53.82
N GLN A 173 -29.65 3.78 53.90
CA GLN A 173 -30.49 3.84 52.71
C GLN A 173 -30.20 5.08 51.86
N ARG A 174 -30.04 6.24 52.51
CA ARG A 174 -29.68 7.49 51.81
C ARG A 174 -28.28 7.44 51.21
N THR A 175 -27.29 6.84 51.87
CA THR A 175 -25.94 6.71 51.29
C THR A 175 -25.96 5.79 50.08
N LEU A 176 -26.62 4.63 50.18
CA LEU A 176 -26.76 3.69 49.06
C LEU A 176 -27.49 4.34 47.87
N ASP A 177 -28.55 5.12 48.12
CA ASP A 177 -29.27 5.84 47.06
C ASP A 177 -28.40 6.91 46.38
N ARG A 178 -27.54 7.62 47.14
CA ARG A 178 -26.59 8.58 46.56
C ARG A 178 -25.56 7.84 45.71
N GLU A 179 -24.91 6.82 46.25
CA GLU A 179 -23.92 6.04 45.50
C GLU A 179 -24.52 5.39 44.25
N ARG A 180 -25.78 4.93 44.31
CA ARG A 180 -26.48 4.39 43.14
C ARG A 180 -26.64 5.46 42.06
N LYS A 181 -27.08 6.66 42.42
CA LYS A 181 -27.20 7.79 41.48
C LYS A 181 -25.84 8.19 40.90
N ASP A 182 -24.79 8.21 41.72
CA ASP A 182 -23.44 8.52 41.27
C ASP A 182 -22.94 7.47 40.26
N ARG A 183 -23.15 6.17 40.56
CA ARG A 183 -22.84 5.07 39.63
C ARG A 183 -23.67 5.17 38.34
N ASP A 184 -24.96 5.45 38.43
CA ASP A 184 -25.84 5.61 37.26
C ASP A 184 -25.39 6.79 36.37
N MET A 185 -24.94 7.89 36.97
CA MET A 185 -24.36 9.03 36.25
C MET A 185 -23.06 8.65 35.53
N VAL A 186 -22.15 7.91 36.19
CA VAL A 186 -20.92 7.41 35.57
C VAL A 186 -21.24 6.45 34.40
N ILE A 187 -22.21 5.56 34.57
CA ILE A 187 -22.67 4.65 33.50
C ILE A 187 -23.18 5.47 32.30
N GLN A 188 -23.92 6.54 32.53
CA GLN A 188 -24.42 7.40 31.46
C GLN A 188 -23.27 8.13 30.74
N GLN A 189 -22.32 8.72 31.47
CA GLN A 189 -21.15 9.37 30.90
C GLN A 189 -20.32 8.39 30.04
N LEU A 190 -20.10 7.16 30.53
CA LEU A 190 -19.38 6.14 29.77
C LEU A 190 -20.14 5.72 28.50
N ARG A 191 -21.47 5.65 28.54
CA ARG A 191 -22.30 5.38 27.35
C ARG A 191 -22.18 6.49 26.31
N GLU A 192 -22.24 7.74 26.76
CA GLU A 192 -22.07 8.92 25.89
C GLU A 192 -20.68 8.92 25.24
N ALA A 193 -19.62 8.67 26.02
CA ALA A 193 -18.25 8.57 25.50
C ALA A 193 -18.10 7.44 24.46
N ILE A 194 -18.70 6.26 24.71
CA ILE A 194 -18.68 5.16 23.73
C ILE A 194 -19.39 5.56 22.44
N GLN A 195 -20.55 6.21 22.54
CA GLN A 195 -21.30 6.66 21.35
C GLN A 195 -20.53 7.74 20.57
N GLU A 196 -19.87 8.66 21.25
CA GLU A 196 -19.02 9.68 20.64
C GLU A 196 -17.86 9.05 19.88
N ILE A 197 -17.11 8.13 20.51
CA ILE A 197 -16.01 7.40 19.87
C ILE A 197 -16.52 6.63 18.64
N GLN A 198 -17.65 5.93 18.76
CA GLN A 198 -18.25 5.20 17.64
C GLN A 198 -18.63 6.12 16.48
N ALA A 199 -19.23 7.27 16.76
CA ALA A 199 -19.60 8.25 15.75
C ALA A 199 -18.36 8.85 15.06
N LEU A 200 -17.32 9.19 15.84
CA LEU A 200 -16.07 9.73 15.33
C LEU A 200 -15.38 8.70 14.43
N THR A 201 -15.15 7.48 14.91
CA THR A 201 -14.51 6.40 14.14
C THR A 201 -15.31 6.08 12.86
N ALA A 202 -16.64 6.05 12.91
CA ALA A 202 -17.45 5.83 11.72
C ALA A 202 -17.30 6.96 10.68
N SER A 203 -17.15 8.21 11.14
CA SER A 203 -16.91 9.35 10.26
C SER A 203 -15.50 9.34 9.65
N GLU A 204 -14.49 9.00 10.45
CA GLU A 204 -13.09 8.84 10.01
C GLU A 204 -12.96 7.72 8.98
N GLN A 205 -13.57 6.56 9.22
CA GLN A 205 -13.58 5.46 8.26
C GLN A 205 -14.21 5.86 6.91
N LYS A 206 -15.30 6.64 6.93
CA LYS A 206 -15.91 7.17 5.71
C LYS A 206 -14.99 8.16 4.99
N TYR A 207 -14.31 9.01 5.74
CA TYR A 207 -13.34 9.96 5.20
C TYR A 207 -12.16 9.24 4.54
N LEU A 208 -11.47 8.37 5.28
CA LEU A 208 -10.33 7.60 4.78
C LEU A 208 -10.69 6.78 3.54
N LYS A 209 -11.88 6.15 3.53
CA LYS A 209 -12.35 5.40 2.35
C LYS A 209 -12.57 6.29 1.13
N ARG A 210 -13.06 7.53 1.31
CA ARG A 210 -13.22 8.49 0.21
C ARG A 210 -11.86 9.01 -0.27
N GLU A 211 -10.96 9.32 0.67
CA GLU A 211 -9.61 9.79 0.39
C GLU A 211 -8.82 8.74 -0.40
N MET A 212 -8.78 7.48 0.07
CA MET A 212 -8.10 6.40 -0.65
C MET A 212 -8.67 6.18 -2.05
N ARG A 213 -10.01 6.21 -2.21
CA ARG A 213 -10.64 6.10 -3.53
C ARG A 213 -10.26 7.26 -4.46
N ALA A 214 -10.22 8.48 -3.95
CA ALA A 214 -9.81 9.65 -4.72
C ALA A 214 -8.34 9.55 -5.13
N HIS A 215 -7.47 9.15 -4.20
CA HIS A 215 -6.05 8.93 -4.45
C HIS A 215 -5.80 7.82 -5.48
N GLU A 216 -6.46 6.66 -5.34
CA GLU A 216 -6.41 5.57 -6.33
C GLU A 216 -6.90 6.03 -7.71
N SER A 217 -7.99 6.79 -7.77
CA SER A 217 -8.51 7.34 -9.02
C SER A 217 -7.51 8.30 -9.67
N ALA A 218 -6.89 9.19 -8.88
CA ALA A 218 -5.90 10.13 -9.37
C ALA A 218 -4.67 9.40 -9.92
N LEU A 219 -4.15 8.41 -9.18
CA LEU A 219 -3.03 7.58 -9.63
C LEU A 219 -3.37 6.82 -10.92
N LYS A 220 -4.55 6.20 -10.99
CA LYS A 220 -5.00 5.50 -12.21
C LYS A 220 -5.03 6.42 -13.42
N GLN A 221 -5.53 7.64 -13.26
CA GLN A 221 -5.53 8.64 -14.35
C GLN A 221 -4.12 9.07 -14.75
N GLN A 222 -3.23 9.27 -13.78
CA GLN A 222 -1.83 9.60 -14.05
C GLN A 222 -1.12 8.48 -14.82
N TYR A 223 -1.29 7.22 -14.39
CA TYR A 223 -0.70 6.08 -15.07
C TYR A 223 -1.29 5.87 -16.46
N ALA A 224 -2.61 5.99 -16.62
CA ALA A 224 -3.24 5.89 -17.94
C ALA A 224 -2.75 6.97 -18.90
N TYR A 225 -2.53 8.21 -18.42
CA TYR A 225 -1.96 9.28 -19.21
C TYR A 225 -0.51 8.99 -19.63
N GLN A 226 0.33 8.53 -18.70
CA GLN A 226 1.72 8.17 -18.99
C GLN A 226 1.79 6.99 -19.98
N GLU A 227 0.95 5.98 -19.79
CA GLU A 227 0.86 4.83 -20.69
C GLU A 227 0.44 5.25 -22.10
N ALA A 228 -0.56 6.15 -22.21
CA ALA A 228 -0.97 6.70 -23.50
C ALA A 228 0.15 7.50 -24.18
N GLN A 229 0.92 8.30 -23.42
CA GLN A 229 2.09 9.01 -23.96
C GLN A 229 3.16 8.04 -24.46
N LEU A 230 3.51 7.02 -23.68
CA LEU A 230 4.49 6.00 -24.07
C LEU A 230 4.02 5.17 -25.27
N ALA A 231 2.73 4.85 -25.36
CA ALA A 231 2.15 4.18 -26.51
C ALA A 231 2.24 5.06 -27.78
N ALA A 232 1.98 6.36 -27.66
CA ALA A 232 2.11 7.30 -28.77
C ALA A 232 3.56 7.45 -29.25
N THR A 233 4.52 7.55 -28.34
CA THR A 233 5.96 7.62 -28.69
C THR A 233 6.43 6.32 -29.33
N LYS A 234 6.05 5.16 -28.79
CA LYS A 234 6.32 3.86 -29.39
C LYS A 234 5.79 3.78 -30.83
N ALA A 235 4.53 4.13 -31.05
CA ALA A 235 3.93 4.12 -32.38
C ALA A 235 4.57 5.14 -33.35
N HIS A 236 5.10 6.26 -32.83
CA HIS A 236 5.88 7.19 -33.64
C HIS A 236 7.24 6.60 -34.04
N LEU A 237 7.96 5.99 -33.09
CA LEU A 237 9.25 5.34 -33.35
C LEU A 237 9.12 4.16 -34.30
N GLU A 238 8.09 3.32 -34.16
CA GLU A 238 7.82 2.21 -35.07
C GLU A 238 7.58 2.69 -36.51
N ARG A 239 6.86 3.80 -36.68
CA ARG A 239 6.68 4.43 -38.00
C ARG A 239 8.01 4.95 -38.56
N HIS A 240 8.84 5.58 -37.74
CA HIS A 240 10.15 6.07 -38.15
C HIS A 240 11.06 4.93 -38.60
N LEU A 241 11.14 3.86 -37.80
CA LEU A 241 11.92 2.67 -38.11
C LEU A 241 11.45 1.97 -39.39
N ALA A 242 10.13 1.89 -39.61
CA ALA A 242 9.57 1.35 -40.85
C ALA A 242 9.92 2.20 -42.07
N MET A 243 9.94 3.53 -41.93
CA MET A 243 10.35 4.45 -42.99
C MET A 243 11.85 4.33 -43.29
N GLU A 244 12.69 4.31 -42.27
CA GLU A 244 14.14 4.10 -42.40
C GLU A 244 14.44 2.76 -43.06
N GLY A 245 13.73 1.69 -42.70
CA GLY A 245 13.86 0.39 -43.35
C GLY A 245 13.54 0.43 -44.85
N LYS A 246 12.48 1.16 -45.25
CA LYS A 246 12.14 1.36 -46.68
C LYS A 246 13.20 2.17 -47.42
N VAL A 247 13.68 3.26 -46.83
CA VAL A 247 14.73 4.10 -47.42
C VAL A 247 16.02 3.30 -47.58
N HIS A 248 16.41 2.56 -46.54
CA HIS A 248 17.59 1.71 -46.58
C HIS A 248 17.50 0.66 -47.70
N ALA A 249 16.37 -0.06 -47.79
CA ALA A 249 16.13 -1.01 -48.88
C ALA A 249 16.25 -0.34 -50.27
N GLY A 250 15.66 0.85 -50.43
CA GLY A 250 15.76 1.61 -51.69
C GLY A 250 17.19 2.02 -52.04
N VAL A 251 17.99 2.43 -51.05
CA VAL A 251 19.41 2.77 -51.25
C VAL A 251 20.22 1.53 -51.64
N VAL A 252 20.02 0.41 -50.93
CA VAL A 252 20.69 -0.86 -51.24
C VAL A 252 20.35 -1.34 -52.65
N ASP A 253 19.08 -1.28 -53.04
CA ASP A 253 18.63 -1.64 -54.39
C ASP A 253 19.27 -0.75 -55.46
N PHE A 254 19.29 0.57 -55.24
CA PHE A 254 19.92 1.52 -56.16
C PHE A 254 21.41 1.23 -56.33
N LEU A 255 22.15 1.09 -55.23
CA LEU A 255 23.59 0.81 -55.26
C LEU A 255 23.89 -0.55 -55.91
N THR A 256 23.06 -1.56 -55.66
CA THR A 256 23.21 -2.89 -56.27
C THR A 256 23.01 -2.81 -57.79
N ARG A 257 22.00 -2.07 -58.27
CA ARG A 257 21.79 -1.84 -59.71
C ARG A 257 22.95 -1.08 -60.33
N GLN A 258 23.44 -0.02 -59.69
CA GLN A 258 24.59 0.74 -60.18
C GLN A 258 25.85 -0.12 -60.27
N ARG A 259 26.11 -0.95 -59.25
CA ARG A 259 27.21 -1.90 -59.27
C ARG A 259 27.10 -2.85 -60.46
N GLN A 260 25.92 -3.43 -60.71
CA GLN A 260 25.70 -4.32 -61.85
C GLN A 260 25.93 -3.64 -63.20
N VAL A 261 25.54 -2.36 -63.34
CA VAL A 261 25.79 -1.59 -64.58
C VAL A 261 27.28 -1.40 -64.79
N LEU A 262 28.02 -1.02 -63.74
CA LEU A 262 29.48 -0.88 -63.82
C LEU A 262 30.18 -2.21 -64.09
N GLU A 263 29.75 -3.30 -63.46
CA GLU A 263 30.27 -4.66 -63.71
C GLU A 263 30.09 -5.06 -65.18
N ARG A 264 28.93 -4.78 -65.78
CA ARG A 264 28.70 -5.03 -67.22
C ARG A 264 29.59 -4.16 -68.10
N GLN A 265 29.72 -2.87 -67.79
CA GLN A 265 30.61 -1.99 -68.54
C GLN A 265 32.06 -2.47 -68.49
N ILE A 266 32.53 -2.94 -67.33
CA ILE A 266 33.86 -3.52 -67.19
C ILE A 266 33.99 -4.77 -68.07
N GLN A 267 33.00 -5.66 -68.07
CA GLN A 267 33.00 -6.86 -68.93
C GLN A 267 33.02 -6.49 -70.43
N ASP A 268 32.21 -5.51 -70.84
CA ASP A 268 32.19 -5.02 -72.23
C ASP A 268 33.54 -4.43 -72.65
N TRP A 269 34.18 -3.64 -71.77
CA TRP A 269 35.50 -3.07 -72.03
C TRP A 269 36.61 -4.12 -72.07
N LEU A 270 36.54 -5.14 -71.19
CA LEU A 270 37.48 -6.26 -71.20
C LEU A 270 37.35 -7.05 -72.50
N GLY A 271 36.13 -7.40 -72.92
CA GLY A 271 35.89 -8.11 -74.18
C GLY A 271 36.39 -7.34 -75.40
N ARG A 272 36.11 -6.02 -75.48
CA ARG A 272 36.64 -5.17 -76.57
C ARG A 272 38.17 -5.10 -76.55
N HIS A 273 38.77 -4.97 -75.37
CA HIS A 273 40.22 -4.93 -75.25
C HIS A 273 40.84 -6.26 -75.71
N GLU A 274 40.27 -7.40 -75.29
CA GLU A 274 40.68 -8.73 -75.75
C GLU A 274 40.58 -8.84 -77.28
N GLU A 275 39.43 -8.52 -77.87
CA GLU A 275 39.21 -8.51 -79.33
C GLU A 275 40.22 -7.62 -80.07
N ASP A 276 40.43 -6.39 -79.61
CA ASP A 276 41.39 -5.46 -80.21
C ASP A 276 42.83 -5.97 -80.11
N THR A 277 43.20 -6.55 -78.96
CA THR A 277 44.55 -7.13 -78.77
C THR A 277 44.77 -8.36 -79.64
N GLU A 278 43.77 -9.23 -79.79
CA GLU A 278 43.83 -10.39 -80.68
C GLU A 278 43.90 -9.95 -82.16
N ALA A 279 43.10 -8.97 -82.56
CA ALA A 279 43.14 -8.40 -83.91
C ALA A 279 44.51 -7.80 -84.23
N LYS A 280 45.10 -7.05 -83.29
CA LYS A 280 46.45 -6.48 -83.45
C LYS A 280 47.54 -7.55 -83.45
N ALA A 281 47.42 -8.59 -82.62
CA ALA A 281 48.33 -9.72 -82.65
C ALA A 281 48.27 -10.45 -84.00
N ALA A 282 47.06 -10.69 -84.54
CA ALA A 282 46.87 -11.29 -85.85
C ALA A 282 47.43 -10.42 -86.98
N GLU A 283 47.24 -9.10 -86.93
CA GLU A 283 47.82 -8.16 -87.90
C GLU A 283 49.36 -8.21 -87.87
N ILE A 284 49.96 -8.25 -86.66
CA ILE A 284 51.41 -8.39 -86.49
C ILE A 284 51.90 -9.72 -87.10
N GLU A 285 51.24 -10.83 -86.82
CA GLU A 285 51.63 -12.14 -87.39
C GLU A 285 51.46 -12.18 -88.91
N ALA A 286 50.40 -11.58 -89.46
CA ALA A 286 50.22 -11.44 -90.91
C ALA A 286 51.33 -10.61 -91.55
N LEU A 287 51.72 -9.48 -90.93
CA LEU A 287 52.83 -8.65 -91.40
C LEU A 287 54.18 -9.36 -91.29
N LYS A 288 54.41 -10.13 -90.22
CA LYS A 288 55.61 -10.98 -90.08
C LYS A 288 55.66 -12.05 -91.18
N ALA A 289 54.54 -12.70 -91.47
CA ALA A 289 54.45 -13.70 -92.53
C ALA A 289 54.67 -13.09 -93.92
N ALA A 290 54.08 -11.93 -94.20
CA ALA A 290 54.30 -11.20 -95.46
C ALA A 290 55.77 -10.78 -95.61
N ARG A 291 56.38 -10.25 -94.53
CA ARG A 291 57.81 -9.91 -94.51
C ARG A 291 58.68 -11.14 -94.75
N ALA A 292 58.37 -12.28 -94.14
CA ALA A 292 59.11 -13.52 -94.36
C ALA A 292 59.03 -13.96 -95.83
N ALA A 293 57.82 -13.95 -96.42
CA ALA A 293 57.62 -14.28 -97.83
C ALA A 293 58.36 -13.32 -98.79
N ASP A 294 58.40 -12.02 -98.47
CA ASP A 294 59.15 -11.06 -99.27
C ASP A 294 60.67 -11.28 -99.14
N VAL A 295 61.16 -11.62 -97.95
CA VAL A 295 62.57 -12.03 -97.74
C VAL A 295 62.89 -13.26 -98.58
N ASP A 296 62.05 -14.31 -98.55
CA ASP A 296 62.24 -15.52 -99.37
C ASP A 296 62.30 -15.17 -100.87
N ARG A 297 61.41 -14.28 -101.35
CA ARG A 297 61.43 -13.80 -102.75
C ARG A 297 62.68 -13.01 -103.09
N PHE A 298 63.16 -12.17 -102.18
CA PHE A 298 64.40 -11.43 -102.38
C PHE A 298 65.59 -12.38 -102.45
N GLU A 299 65.66 -13.38 -101.58
CA GLU A 299 66.69 -14.43 -101.61
C GLU A 299 66.64 -15.22 -102.92
N GLU A 300 65.47 -15.60 -103.41
CA GLU A 300 65.30 -16.24 -104.72
C GLU A 300 65.77 -15.35 -105.89
N LEU A 301 65.46 -14.05 -105.85
CA LEU A 301 65.88 -13.11 -106.90
C LEU A 301 67.39 -12.91 -106.87
N VAL A 302 68.00 -12.79 -105.69
CA VAL A 302 69.45 -12.72 -105.52
C VAL A 302 70.10 -13.96 -106.10
N ALA A 303 69.61 -15.16 -105.77
CA ALA A 303 70.10 -16.41 -106.34
C ALA A 303 69.99 -16.43 -107.88
N LYS A 304 68.86 -15.98 -108.46
CA LYS A 304 68.69 -15.86 -109.92
C LYS A 304 69.65 -14.84 -110.54
N TYR A 305 69.90 -13.70 -109.88
CA TYR A 305 70.88 -12.72 -110.36
C TYR A 305 72.29 -13.30 -110.34
N GLU A 306 72.69 -13.99 -109.27
CA GLU A 306 73.98 -14.66 -109.17
C GLU A 306 74.14 -15.74 -110.26
N GLU A 307 73.08 -16.50 -110.57
CA GLU A 307 73.06 -17.47 -111.68
C GLU A 307 73.24 -16.80 -113.05
N LEU A 308 72.53 -15.70 -113.31
CA LEU A 308 72.65 -14.94 -114.56
C LEU A 308 74.04 -14.28 -114.68
N GLU A 309 74.59 -13.74 -113.59
CA GLU A 309 75.95 -13.21 -113.55
C GLU A 309 76.97 -14.29 -113.88
N ARG A 310 76.85 -15.49 -113.29
CA ARG A 310 77.66 -16.65 -113.67
C ARG A 310 77.55 -16.97 -115.15
N GLN A 311 76.34 -17.01 -115.71
CA GLN A 311 76.13 -17.25 -117.15
C GLN A 311 76.78 -16.17 -118.03
N VAL A 312 76.66 -14.90 -117.66
CA VAL A 312 77.28 -13.78 -118.40
C VAL A 312 78.80 -13.87 -118.36
N ASP A 313 79.37 -14.18 -117.20
CA ASP A 313 80.82 -14.33 -117.06
C ASP A 313 81.33 -15.59 -117.77
N GLU A 314 80.57 -16.68 -117.78
CA GLU A 314 80.82 -17.87 -118.61
C GLU A 314 80.79 -17.55 -120.11
N ASP A 315 79.80 -16.78 -120.58
CA ASP A 315 79.69 -16.34 -121.97
C ASP A 315 80.83 -15.39 -122.36
N ARG A 316 81.23 -14.47 -121.47
CA ARG A 316 82.39 -13.60 -121.67
C ARG A 316 83.66 -14.43 -121.76
N ALA A 317 83.88 -15.34 -120.82
CA ALA A 317 85.02 -16.25 -120.84
C ALA A 317 85.03 -17.12 -122.11
N ARG A 318 83.87 -17.59 -122.58
CA ARG A 318 83.75 -18.32 -123.84
C ARG A 318 84.11 -17.44 -125.04
N ARG A 319 83.59 -16.22 -125.13
CA ARG A 319 83.93 -15.28 -126.20
C ARG A 319 85.41 -14.92 -126.22
N ASP A 320 86.01 -14.75 -125.04
CA ASP A 320 87.44 -14.48 -124.91
C ASP A 320 88.27 -15.68 -125.35
N ARG A 321 87.91 -16.90 -124.94
CA ARG A 321 88.52 -18.16 -125.45
C ARG A 321 88.41 -18.27 -126.96
N GLU A 322 87.21 -18.07 -127.53
CA GLU A 322 87.00 -18.10 -128.99
C GLU A 322 87.81 -16.99 -129.70
N ALA A 323 87.93 -15.81 -129.11
CA ALA A 323 88.74 -14.72 -129.67
C ALA A 323 90.24 -15.04 -129.63
N GLU A 324 90.73 -15.66 -128.55
CA GLU A 324 92.09 -16.16 -128.42
C GLU A 324 92.39 -17.25 -129.44
N GLU A 325 91.52 -18.25 -129.59
CA GLU A 325 91.63 -19.29 -130.61
C GLU A 325 91.68 -18.70 -132.03
N ARG A 326 90.80 -17.72 -132.35
CA ARG A 326 90.86 -17.00 -133.63
C ARG A 326 92.15 -16.22 -133.81
N ARG A 327 92.72 -15.63 -132.75
CA ARG A 327 94.03 -14.96 -132.80
C ARG A 327 95.15 -15.97 -133.08
N GLN A 328 95.10 -17.14 -132.45
CA GLN A 328 96.04 -18.25 -132.67
C GLN A 328 95.94 -18.78 -134.11
N GLN A 329 94.73 -19.03 -134.62
CA GLN A 329 94.49 -19.44 -136.02
C GLN A 329 95.03 -18.40 -137.01
N ARG A 330 94.75 -17.10 -136.82
CA ARG A 330 95.30 -16.03 -137.66
C ARG A 330 96.83 -15.96 -137.57
N ALA A 331 97.43 -16.23 -136.40
CA ALA A 331 98.87 -16.32 -136.26
C ALA A 331 99.44 -17.52 -137.02
N LEU A 332 98.81 -18.69 -136.92
CA LEU A 332 99.16 -19.89 -137.68
C LEU A 332 99.01 -19.66 -139.19
N GLU A 333 97.91 -19.09 -139.66
CA GLU A 333 97.72 -18.74 -141.08
C GLU A 333 98.80 -17.76 -141.57
N ARG A 334 99.19 -16.78 -140.76
CA ARG A 334 100.29 -15.87 -141.10
C ARG A 334 101.61 -16.63 -141.20
N ARG A 335 101.88 -17.57 -140.29
CA ARG A 335 103.04 -18.46 -140.37
C ARG A 335 103.01 -19.34 -141.61
N VAL A 336 101.86 -19.94 -141.96
CA VAL A 336 101.67 -20.74 -143.18
C VAL A 336 101.83 -19.88 -144.43
N ARG A 337 101.30 -18.65 -144.44
CA ARG A 337 101.48 -17.68 -145.54
C ARG A 337 102.95 -17.25 -145.69
N ALA A 338 103.64 -16.99 -144.57
CA ALA A 338 105.07 -16.69 -144.57
C ALA A 338 105.88 -17.89 -145.09
N ALA A 339 105.60 -19.11 -144.62
CA ALA A 339 106.20 -20.34 -145.11
C ALA A 339 105.95 -20.53 -146.62
N ARG A 340 104.72 -20.30 -147.11
CA ARG A 340 104.41 -20.30 -148.55
C ARG A 340 105.21 -19.26 -149.33
N LYS A 341 105.37 -18.03 -148.81
CA LYS A 341 106.18 -16.99 -149.45
C LYS A 341 107.66 -17.37 -149.49
N ILE A 342 108.20 -17.98 -148.43
CA ILE A 342 109.57 -18.50 -148.40
C ILE A 342 109.73 -19.64 -149.41
N GLN A 343 108.77 -20.58 -149.47
CA GLN A 343 108.75 -21.66 -150.46
C GLN A 343 108.64 -21.14 -151.90
N LEU A 344 107.87 -20.08 -152.15
CA LEU A 344 107.74 -19.41 -153.45
C LEU A 344 109.00 -18.62 -153.81
N TRP A 345 109.65 -17.96 -152.85
CA TRP A 345 110.93 -17.27 -153.07
C TRP A 345 112.05 -18.27 -153.39
N TRP A 346 112.10 -19.40 -152.68
CA TRP A 346 113.07 -20.47 -152.96
C TRP A 346 112.82 -21.14 -154.32
N ARG A 347 111.56 -21.41 -154.68
CA ARG A 347 111.18 -21.90 -156.02
C ARG A 347 111.42 -20.87 -157.13
N GLY A 348 111.29 -19.58 -156.84
CA GLY A 348 111.54 -18.48 -157.77
C GLY A 348 113.02 -18.20 -157.99
N PHE A 349 113.87 -18.33 -156.97
CA PHE A 349 115.32 -18.22 -157.11
C PHE A 349 115.91 -19.35 -157.98
N HIS A 350 115.35 -20.56 -157.89
CA HIS A 350 115.79 -21.70 -158.70
C HIS A 350 115.28 -21.67 -160.16
N MET A 351 114.33 -20.79 -160.48
CA MET A 351 113.73 -20.63 -161.82
C MET A 351 114.15 -19.30 -162.48
N ALA A 352 115.02 -18.51 -161.84
CA ALA A 352 115.51 -17.21 -162.31
C ALA A 352 116.75 -17.30 -163.23
N ASP A 353 117.02 -18.46 -163.83
CA ASP A 353 118.11 -18.66 -164.79
C ASP A 353 117.61 -18.88 -166.24
N ARG A 354 116.40 -18.41 -166.59
CA ARG A 354 115.91 -18.37 -167.98
C ARG A 354 114.79 -17.33 -168.22
N LYS A 355 115.19 -16.17 -168.77
CA LYS A 355 114.40 -15.09 -169.46
C LYS A 355 113.29 -14.41 -168.64
N GLY A 356 113.03 -13.10 -168.66
CA GLY A 356 113.45 -11.98 -169.51
C GLY A 356 112.25 -11.02 -169.76
N THR A 357 112.41 -9.74 -169.40
CA THR A 357 111.78 -8.50 -169.96
C THR A 357 110.37 -7.96 -169.58
N SER A 358 110.38 -6.70 -169.05
CA SER A 358 109.47 -5.52 -169.18
C SER A 358 107.96 -5.61 -168.81
N GLY A 359 107.24 -4.61 -168.27
CA GLY A 359 107.45 -3.21 -167.91
C GLY A 359 106.08 -2.45 -167.84
N SER A 360 106.01 -1.37 -167.04
CA SER A 360 105.00 -0.25 -167.05
C SER A 360 103.69 -0.37 -166.21
N LYS A 361 102.97 0.70 -165.79
CA LYS A 361 103.16 1.89 -164.90
C LYS A 361 101.79 2.63 -164.83
N ARG A 362 101.52 3.38 -163.74
CA ARG A 362 100.50 4.49 -163.52
C ARG A 362 99.09 4.06 -163.05
N SER A 363 98.31 4.79 -162.23
CA SER A 363 98.23 6.18 -161.68
C SER A 363 97.18 6.20 -160.53
N ALA A 364 97.36 6.83 -159.34
CA ALA A 364 97.22 8.25 -158.92
C ALA A 364 95.78 8.82 -158.67
N GLY A 365 95.55 9.38 -157.46
CA GLY A 365 94.47 10.35 -157.04
C GLY A 365 93.32 9.74 -156.21
N LYS A 366 92.92 10.11 -154.97
CA LYS A 366 92.91 11.28 -154.03
C LYS A 366 91.67 12.20 -154.09
N LYS A 367 90.85 12.20 -153.01
CA LYS A 367 90.00 13.26 -152.33
C LYS A 367 88.68 12.63 -151.81
N LYS A 368 88.14 12.78 -150.59
CA LYS A 368 87.97 13.83 -149.53
C LYS A 368 86.66 14.65 -149.64
N GLY A 369 85.83 14.61 -148.59
CA GLY A 369 84.68 15.51 -148.25
C GLY A 369 83.30 14.95 -148.63
N GLY A 370 82.20 15.04 -147.88
CA GLY A 370 81.82 15.80 -146.69
C GLY A 370 80.38 16.35 -146.84
N SER A 371 79.65 16.51 -145.72
CA SER A 371 78.33 17.18 -145.54
C SER A 371 77.05 16.37 -145.88
N ALA A 372 75.86 16.57 -145.31
CA ALA A 372 75.37 17.15 -144.06
C ALA A 372 73.83 16.90 -144.00
N SER A 373 73.32 16.53 -142.81
CA SER A 373 72.05 16.85 -142.10
C SER A 373 71.07 17.91 -142.70
N PRO A 374 69.82 18.19 -142.18
CA PRO A 374 69.16 17.76 -140.91
C PRO A 374 67.57 17.74 -140.80
N LYS A 375 67.07 17.40 -139.58
CA LYS A 375 65.90 17.96 -138.80
C LYS A 375 64.45 17.52 -139.16
N LYS A 376 63.47 17.34 -138.24
CA LYS A 376 63.02 18.03 -136.98
C LYS A 376 62.07 17.10 -136.15
N LYS A 377 62.18 17.01 -134.80
CA LYS A 377 61.31 17.57 -133.68
C LYS A 377 59.84 17.05 -133.61
N SER A 378 59.20 16.70 -132.48
CA SER A 378 59.24 17.23 -131.08
C SER A 378 58.44 16.39 -130.03
N ALA A 379 58.91 16.42 -128.76
CA ALA A 379 58.24 16.63 -127.43
C ALA A 379 57.03 15.75 -126.98
N LYS A 380 56.70 15.52 -125.69
CA LYS A 380 57.05 16.13 -124.38
C LYS A 380 56.69 15.16 -123.23
N LYS A 381 57.35 15.35 -122.09
CA LYS A 381 57.22 14.65 -120.79
C LYS A 381 56.46 15.54 -119.80
N LYS A 382 55.57 14.98 -118.96
CA LYS A 382 55.58 15.15 -117.50
C LYS A 382 54.75 14.06 -116.84
#